data_AF-A0A7I5TT01-F1
#
_entry.id   AF-A0A7I5TT01-F1
#
_cell.length_a   1.000
_cell.length_b   1.000
_cell.length_c   1.000
_cell.angle_alpha   90.00
_cell.angle_beta   90.00
_cell.angle_gamma   90.00
#
_symmetry.space_group_name_H-M   'P 1'
#
loop_
_entity.id
_entity.type
_entity.pdbx_description
1 polymer ?
#
loop_
_entity_poly.entity_id
_entity_poly.type
_entity_poly.pdbx_seq_one_letter_code
_entity_poly.pdbx_strand_id
1 'polypeptide(L)'
;MNLIFITIVLIYFTSQSHENVFFSVPFYQHFNGHSSTYEYRGKIFSNLKYLIRTVSLEFPEVPYKSILFKREFITYENRVNDTRSDHRYLQVKINGKSRYITLPSNQVPVEFFEQNGRKYFFCNRSPFNTFNEARIYSKYIEAYSSLTSQYRLLGKYPVASRIWRNTWADCFYKCFSQNHFRELKMRFLTELGTIRIIFHHFPIRYNESLEIIAHRHASKNAKANKLSVAGDEKSDVHEVAAFTSPPFASLLINRLYNALLEEQKHKNNNILKSKKESRQFYLLLSPDISEVGIGAILYENKLSIVLTFA
;
A
#
# COMPACT_ATOMS: atom_id res chain seq x y z
N MET A 1 -14.32 41.83 0.98
CA MET A 1 -14.38 40.48 1.61
C MET A 1 -13.14 40.33 2.48
N ASN A 2 -13.30 40.19 3.79
CA ASN A 2 -12.21 40.37 4.75
C ASN A 2 -11.19 39.22 4.64
N LEU A 3 -9.91 39.52 4.41
CA LEU A 3 -8.86 38.50 4.15
C LEU A 3 -8.74 37.50 5.32
N ILE A 4 -9.01 37.98 6.54
CA ILE A 4 -9.09 37.20 7.78
C ILE A 4 -10.22 36.16 7.73
N PHE A 5 -11.36 36.51 7.15
CA PHE A 5 -12.49 35.60 7.03
C PHE A 5 -12.18 34.48 6.02
N ILE A 6 -11.52 34.82 4.91
CA ILE A 6 -11.09 33.85 3.90
C ILE A 6 -10.03 32.90 4.48
N THR A 7 -9.08 33.41 5.27
CA THR A 7 -8.07 32.58 5.94
C THR A 7 -8.67 31.68 7.01
N ILE A 8 -9.61 32.18 7.83
CA ILE A 8 -10.31 31.34 8.81
C ILE A 8 -11.14 30.25 8.12
N VAL A 9 -11.85 30.59 7.04
CA VAL A 9 -12.61 29.61 6.25
C VAL A 9 -11.68 28.59 5.60
N LEU A 10 -10.53 28.99 5.05
CA LEU A 10 -9.52 28.07 4.49
C LEU A 10 -8.88 27.17 5.56
N ILE A 11 -8.58 27.70 6.74
CA ILE A 11 -8.07 26.91 7.88
C ILE A 11 -9.13 25.92 8.34
N TYR A 12 -10.40 26.34 8.38
CA TYR A 12 -11.51 25.47 8.74
C TYR A 12 -11.77 24.38 7.69
N PHE A 13 -11.72 24.72 6.40
CA PHE A 13 -11.90 23.78 5.29
C PHE A 13 -10.73 22.77 5.21
N THR A 14 -9.50 23.24 5.38
CA THR A 14 -8.33 22.35 5.46
C THR A 14 -8.42 21.46 6.70
N SER A 15 -8.79 22.00 7.86
CA SER A 15 -9.03 21.23 9.09
C SER A 15 -10.11 20.15 8.95
N GLN A 16 -11.24 20.43 8.28
CA GLN A 16 -12.26 19.42 7.99
C GLN A 16 -11.79 18.35 6.98
N SER A 17 -10.96 18.72 6.01
CA SER A 17 -10.39 17.77 5.03
C SER A 17 -9.38 16.77 5.65
N HIS A 18 -8.94 17.05 6.88
CA HIS A 18 -8.05 16.19 7.67
C HIS A 18 -8.80 15.18 8.55
N GLU A 19 -10.13 15.24 8.67
CA GLU A 19 -10.90 14.42 9.63
C GLU A 19 -11.05 12.92 9.26
N ASN A 20 -10.61 12.48 8.07
CA ASN A 20 -10.99 11.15 7.56
C ASN A 20 -10.04 9.98 7.91
N VAL A 21 -8.86 10.23 8.48
CA VAL A 21 -7.90 9.16 8.81
C VAL A 21 -7.73 9.03 10.31
N PHE A 22 -8.02 7.84 10.84
CA PHE A 22 -7.78 7.52 12.23
C PHE A 22 -6.29 7.27 12.51
N PHE A 23 -5.84 7.72 13.67
CA PHE A 23 -4.51 7.49 14.22
C PHE A 23 -4.64 6.65 15.48
N SER A 24 -3.96 5.51 15.54
CA SER A 24 -4.07 4.56 16.63
C SER A 24 -2.80 4.55 17.47
N VAL A 25 -2.94 4.73 18.78
CA VAL A 25 -1.84 4.69 19.74
C VAL A 25 -1.98 3.48 20.67
N PRO A 26 -0.94 2.65 20.82
CA PRO A 26 -0.98 1.52 21.73
C PRO A 26 -0.96 1.99 23.19
N PHE A 27 -1.70 1.29 24.05
CA PHE A 27 -1.64 1.50 25.50
C PHE A 27 -1.90 0.18 26.24
N TYR A 28 -1.44 0.12 27.50
CA TYR A 28 -1.74 -0.99 28.41
C TYR A 28 -2.72 -0.53 29.49
N GLN A 29 -3.58 -1.44 29.94
CA GLN A 29 -4.52 -1.16 31.01
C GLN A 29 -4.24 -2.09 32.19
N HIS A 30 -4.05 -1.51 33.36
CA HIS A 30 -3.81 -2.26 34.59
C HIS A 30 -5.00 -2.11 35.52
N PHE A 31 -5.50 -3.22 36.05
CA PHE A 31 -6.61 -3.25 36.99
C PHE A 31 -6.11 -3.60 38.40
N ASN A 32 -6.48 -2.75 39.35
CA ASN A 32 -6.30 -2.96 40.79
C ASN A 32 -7.68 -2.94 41.44
N GLY A 33 -8.29 -4.12 41.60
CA GLY A 33 -9.68 -4.27 42.04
C GLY A 33 -10.66 -3.59 41.07
N HIS A 34 -11.38 -2.57 41.55
CA HIS A 34 -12.34 -1.80 40.73
C HIS A 34 -11.73 -0.57 40.05
N SER A 35 -10.46 -0.27 40.31
CA SER A 35 -9.77 0.86 39.70
C SER A 35 -8.92 0.40 38.50
N SER A 36 -8.78 1.26 37.49
CA SER A 36 -7.88 1.01 36.37
C SER A 36 -6.93 2.16 36.15
N THR A 37 -5.67 1.86 35.89
CA THR A 37 -4.67 2.80 35.39
C THR A 37 -4.30 2.45 33.95
N TYR A 38 -3.73 3.43 33.26
CA TYR A 38 -3.39 3.32 31.84
C TYR A 38 -1.92 3.61 31.66
N GLU A 39 -1.20 2.76 30.96
CA GLU A 39 0.22 2.95 30.67
C GLU A 39 0.42 3.29 29.20
N TYR A 40 1.24 4.30 28.95
CA TYR A 40 1.69 4.68 27.62
C TYR A 40 3.14 5.14 27.69
N ARG A 41 4.01 4.48 26.92
CA ARG A 41 5.46 4.75 26.87
C ARG A 41 6.11 4.77 28.26
N GLY A 42 5.77 3.79 29.10
CA GLY A 42 6.28 3.66 30.46
C GLY A 42 5.74 4.68 31.47
N LYS A 43 4.83 5.58 31.07
CA LYS A 43 4.15 6.52 31.96
C LYS A 43 2.78 5.99 32.34
N ILE A 44 2.46 6.06 33.63
CA ILE A 44 1.18 5.62 34.19
C ILE A 44 0.25 6.83 34.35
N PHE A 45 -1.00 6.67 33.92
CA PHE A 45 -2.06 7.65 33.99
C PHE A 45 -3.22 7.10 34.81
N SER A 46 -3.71 7.90 35.76
CA SER A 46 -4.88 7.54 36.58
C SER A 46 -6.22 7.69 35.86
N ASN A 47 -6.25 8.39 34.72
CA ASN A 47 -7.47 8.65 33.96
C ASN A 47 -7.17 8.81 32.46
N LEU A 48 -8.05 8.27 31.61
CA LEU A 48 -8.01 8.41 30.15
C LEU A 48 -7.94 9.87 29.68
N LYS A 49 -8.55 10.81 30.41
CA LYS A 49 -8.49 12.25 30.15
C LYS A 49 -7.05 12.78 30.11
N TYR A 50 -6.20 12.31 31.03
CA TYR A 50 -4.78 12.72 31.03
C TYR A 50 -4.01 12.03 29.93
N LEU A 51 -4.24 10.74 29.72
CA LEU A 51 -3.64 9.98 28.62
C LEU A 51 -3.91 10.65 27.26
N ILE A 52 -5.17 10.95 26.93
CA ILE A 52 -5.51 11.58 25.65
C ILE A 52 -4.93 12.98 25.50
N ARG A 53 -4.85 13.76 26.59
CA ARG A 53 -4.19 15.07 26.56
C ARG A 53 -2.71 14.94 26.25
N THR A 54 -2.01 14.00 26.88
CA THR A 54 -0.59 13.75 26.63
C THR A 54 -0.35 13.30 25.19
N VAL A 55 -1.14 12.35 24.68
CA VAL A 55 -1.02 11.90 23.28
C VAL A 55 -1.32 13.03 22.29
N SER A 56 -2.36 13.85 22.55
CA SER A 56 -2.69 14.97 21.67
C SER A 56 -1.60 16.04 21.62
N LEU A 57 -0.88 16.26 22.72
CA LEU A 57 0.27 17.17 22.76
C LEU A 57 1.50 16.58 22.07
N GLU A 58 1.65 15.25 22.07
CA GLU A 58 2.76 14.58 21.42
C GLU A 58 2.63 14.55 19.88
N PHE A 59 1.40 14.51 19.38
CA PHE A 59 1.08 14.45 17.95
C PHE A 59 0.17 15.64 17.54
N PRO A 60 0.68 16.89 17.60
CA PRO A 60 -0.11 18.08 17.28
C PRO A 60 -0.63 18.09 15.84
N GLU A 61 -0.02 17.33 14.93
CA GLU A 61 -0.46 17.16 13.54
C GLU A 61 -1.69 16.26 13.38
N VAL A 62 -2.09 15.53 14.43
CA VAL A 62 -3.24 14.62 14.41
C VAL A 62 -4.45 15.30 15.04
N PRO A 63 -5.58 15.42 14.33
CA PRO A 63 -6.80 15.94 14.92
C PRO A 63 -7.25 15.09 16.11
N TYR A 64 -7.57 15.74 17.22
CA TYR A 64 -8.00 15.08 18.46
C TYR A 64 -9.07 13.99 18.25
N LYS A 65 -10.08 14.26 17.42
CA LYS A 65 -11.20 13.34 17.16
C LYS A 65 -10.78 12.06 16.42
N SER A 66 -9.66 12.13 15.72
CA SER A 66 -9.09 11.04 14.93
C SER A 66 -8.16 10.14 15.75
N ILE A 67 -7.82 10.53 16.98
CA ILE A 67 -7.00 9.72 17.87
C ILE A 67 -7.84 8.59 18.46
N LEU A 68 -7.36 7.38 18.26
CA LEU A 68 -7.88 6.13 18.80
C LEU A 68 -6.81 5.46 19.65
N PHE A 69 -7.25 4.74 20.67
CA PHE A 69 -6.37 3.96 21.52
C PHE A 69 -6.55 2.47 21.24
N LYS A 70 -5.46 1.79 20.91
CA LYS A 70 -5.41 0.33 20.76
C LYS A 70 -4.92 -0.27 22.05
N ARG A 71 -5.80 -0.98 22.75
CA ARG A 71 -5.42 -1.68 23.97
C ARG A 71 -4.65 -2.92 23.56
N GLU A 72 -3.41 -3.05 24.02
CA GLU A 72 -2.58 -4.20 23.67
C GLU A 72 -2.61 -5.25 24.78
N PHE A 73 -2.42 -4.82 26.03
CA PHE A 73 -2.45 -5.70 27.19
C PHE A 73 -3.43 -5.22 28.25
N ILE A 74 -4.05 -6.18 28.90
CA ILE A 74 -4.78 -6.00 30.16
C ILE A 74 -4.04 -6.77 31.24
N THR A 75 -3.66 -6.09 32.31
CA THR A 75 -3.09 -6.74 33.49
C THR A 75 -4.12 -6.70 34.61
N TYR A 76 -4.37 -7.85 35.24
CA TYR A 76 -5.15 -7.97 36.45
C TYR A 76 -4.34 -8.82 37.44
N GLU A 77 -3.89 -8.20 38.54
CA GLU A 77 -2.96 -8.84 39.49
C GLU A 77 -1.74 -9.42 38.75
N ASN A 78 -1.55 -10.74 38.76
CA ASN A 78 -0.44 -11.44 38.10
C ASN A 78 -0.81 -12.03 36.73
N ARG A 79 -1.99 -11.71 36.17
CA ARG A 79 -2.45 -12.22 34.88
C ARG A 79 -2.34 -11.13 33.81
N VAL A 80 -1.72 -11.47 32.69
CA VAL A 80 -1.64 -10.62 31.49
C VAL A 80 -2.53 -11.24 30.42
N ASN A 81 -3.46 -10.46 29.89
CA ASN A 81 -4.29 -10.83 28.76
C ASN A 81 -3.90 -10.00 27.53
N ASP A 82 -3.58 -10.68 26.42
CA ASP A 82 -3.23 -10.07 25.15
C ASP A 82 -4.49 -9.78 24.32
N THR A 83 -4.69 -8.50 24.01
CA THR A 83 -5.88 -7.98 23.30
C THR A 83 -5.53 -7.38 21.95
N ARG A 84 -4.30 -7.57 21.46
CA ARG A 84 -3.84 -6.99 20.18
C ARG A 84 -4.67 -7.42 18.98
N SER A 85 -5.36 -8.57 19.06
CA SER A 85 -6.22 -9.15 18.04
C SER A 85 -7.71 -8.80 18.20
N ASP A 86 -8.10 -7.96 19.15
CA ASP A 86 -9.51 -7.65 19.41
C ASP A 86 -10.19 -6.84 18.30
N HIS A 87 -9.41 -6.24 17.38
CA HIS A 87 -9.91 -5.35 16.31
C HIS A 87 -10.80 -4.18 16.82
N ARG A 88 -10.70 -3.85 18.12
CA ARG A 88 -11.45 -2.78 18.77
C ARG A 88 -10.52 -1.64 19.16
N TYR A 89 -11.04 -0.44 19.03
CA TYR A 89 -10.34 0.79 19.37
C TYR A 89 -11.14 1.57 20.41
N LEU A 90 -10.45 2.15 21.37
CA LEU A 90 -11.05 3.01 22.37
C LEU A 90 -11.00 4.47 21.88
N GLN A 91 -12.16 5.03 21.60
CA GLN A 91 -12.32 6.45 21.26
C GLN A 91 -12.57 7.23 22.55
N VAL A 92 -11.70 8.19 22.87
CA VAL A 92 -11.76 8.99 24.10
C VAL A 92 -12.11 10.43 23.75
N LYS A 93 -13.11 11.01 24.44
CA LYS A 93 -13.48 12.43 24.37
C LYS A 93 -12.69 13.27 25.37
N ILE A 94 -12.62 14.58 25.16
CA ILE A 94 -11.71 15.46 25.91
C ILE A 94 -12.05 15.57 27.41
N ASN A 95 -13.31 15.24 27.73
CA ASN A 95 -13.80 15.15 29.10
C ASN A 95 -13.55 13.78 29.76
N GLY A 96 -12.87 12.85 29.09
CA GLY A 96 -12.56 11.51 29.57
C GLY A 96 -13.61 10.44 29.25
N LYS A 97 -14.79 10.81 28.72
CA LYS A 97 -15.79 9.83 28.30
C LYS A 97 -15.24 9.03 27.12
N SER A 98 -15.36 7.70 27.18
CA SER A 98 -14.82 6.82 26.15
C SER A 98 -15.83 5.78 25.69
N ARG A 99 -15.61 5.24 24.49
CA ARG A 99 -16.37 4.11 23.95
C ARG A 99 -15.48 3.26 23.06
N TYR A 100 -15.77 1.96 23.00
CA TYR A 100 -15.15 1.10 22.01
C TYR A 100 -15.84 1.25 20.66
N ILE A 101 -15.06 1.24 19.59
CA ILE A 101 -15.51 1.22 18.21
C ILE A 101 -14.76 0.14 17.42
N THR A 102 -15.37 -0.32 16.34
CA THR A 102 -14.74 -1.14 15.30
C THR A 102 -14.70 -0.34 14.02
N LEU A 103 -13.60 -0.43 13.29
CA LEU A 103 -13.47 0.27 12.00
C LEU A 103 -13.98 -0.62 10.86
N PRO A 104 -14.68 -0.05 9.87
CA PRO A 104 -14.97 -0.73 8.60
C PRO A 104 -13.69 -1.28 7.95
N SER A 105 -13.83 -2.32 7.14
CA SER A 105 -12.68 -3.00 6.54
C SER A 105 -11.84 -2.11 5.61
N ASN A 106 -12.43 -1.08 5.00
CA ASN A 106 -11.72 -0.10 4.17
C ASN A 106 -11.04 1.03 4.96
N GLN A 107 -11.35 1.18 6.25
CA GLN A 107 -10.73 2.20 7.11
C GLN A 107 -9.57 1.59 7.90
N VAL A 108 -8.35 1.79 7.39
CA VAL A 108 -7.13 1.33 8.04
C VAL A 108 -6.49 2.48 8.81
N PRO A 109 -6.43 2.43 10.16
CA PRO A 109 -5.80 3.49 10.93
C PRO A 109 -4.29 3.51 10.70
N VAL A 110 -3.69 4.69 10.88
CA VAL A 110 -2.24 4.82 11.01
C VAL A 110 -1.86 4.41 12.42
N GLU A 111 -1.08 3.35 12.58
CA GLU A 111 -0.65 2.85 13.88
C GLU A 111 0.69 3.46 14.28
N PHE A 112 0.76 4.00 15.50
CA PHE A 112 2.00 4.49 16.08
C PHE A 112 2.80 3.35 16.71
N PHE A 113 4.11 3.36 16.45
CA PHE A 113 5.05 2.46 17.08
C PHE A 113 6.35 3.22 17.40
N GLU A 114 6.98 2.88 18.52
CA GLU A 114 8.28 3.44 18.88
C GLU A 114 9.24 2.34 19.27
N GLN A 115 10.45 2.42 18.72
CA GLN A 115 11.54 1.50 19.03
C GLN A 115 12.84 2.27 19.13
N ASN A 116 13.55 2.11 20.25
CA ASN A 116 14.84 2.76 20.52
C ASN A 116 14.79 4.29 20.32
N GLY A 117 13.69 4.93 20.77
CA GLY A 117 13.47 6.37 20.64
C GLY A 117 13.09 6.85 19.23
N ARG A 118 13.04 5.97 18.24
CA ARG A 118 12.60 6.30 16.88
C ARG A 118 11.09 6.04 16.74
N LYS A 119 10.39 7.05 16.24
CA LYS A 119 8.96 6.99 15.94
C LYS A 119 8.74 6.40 14.55
N TYR A 120 7.80 5.47 14.46
CA TYR A 120 7.36 4.84 13.23
C TYR A 120 5.84 4.92 13.14
N PHE A 121 5.37 5.05 11.91
CA PHE A 121 3.95 5.10 11.60
C PHE A 121 3.65 3.97 10.62
N PHE A 122 2.77 3.06 10.99
CA PHE A 122 2.41 1.93 10.15
C PHE A 122 1.06 2.15 9.50
N CYS A 123 0.96 1.92 8.20
CA CYS A 123 -0.32 1.81 7.51
C CYS A 123 -0.30 0.56 6.64
N ASN A 124 -1.27 -0.34 6.85
CA ASN A 124 -1.40 -1.57 6.06
C ASN A 124 -0.08 -2.37 5.96
N ARG A 125 0.57 -2.56 7.13
CA ARG A 125 1.87 -3.23 7.29
C ARG A 125 3.08 -2.51 6.67
N SER A 126 2.88 -1.31 6.13
CA SER A 126 3.95 -0.50 5.57
C SER A 126 4.46 0.50 6.62
N PRO A 127 5.77 0.50 6.95
CA PRO A 127 6.36 1.49 7.87
C PRO A 127 6.65 2.84 7.19
N PHE A 128 6.41 3.93 7.89
CA PHE A 128 6.69 5.30 7.46
C PHE A 128 7.39 6.06 8.58
N ASN A 129 8.18 7.06 8.19
CA ASN A 129 8.91 7.91 9.13
C ASN A 129 8.02 9.04 9.67
N THR A 130 6.95 9.39 8.95
CA THR A 130 6.03 10.46 9.34
C THR A 130 4.58 10.02 9.30
N PHE A 131 3.75 10.60 10.17
CA PHE A 131 2.29 10.42 10.13
C PHE A 131 1.71 10.81 8.78
N ASN A 132 2.20 11.90 8.17
CA ASN A 132 1.68 12.44 6.92
C ASN A 132 1.87 11.46 5.73
N GLU A 133 3.02 10.78 5.65
CA GLU A 133 3.26 9.75 4.63
C GLU A 133 2.30 8.57 4.81
N ALA A 134 2.20 8.04 6.03
CA ALA A 134 1.29 6.93 6.35
C ALA A 134 -0.19 7.29 6.09
N ARG A 135 -0.57 8.54 6.40
CA ARG A 135 -1.91 9.08 6.18
C ARG A 135 -2.29 9.08 4.70
N ILE A 136 -1.38 9.40 3.79
CA ILE A 136 -1.63 9.37 2.34
C ILE A 136 -1.99 7.94 1.91
N TYR A 137 -1.25 6.94 2.39
CA TYR A 137 -1.54 5.54 2.08
C TYR A 137 -2.89 5.08 2.67
N SER A 138 -3.21 5.49 3.89
CA SER A 138 -4.52 5.20 4.51
C SER A 138 -5.67 5.78 3.67
N LYS A 139 -5.55 7.04 3.19
CA LYS A 139 -6.54 7.66 2.31
C LYS A 139 -6.75 6.87 1.02
N TYR A 140 -5.67 6.35 0.43
CA TYR A 140 -5.81 5.51 -0.77
C TYR A 140 -6.51 4.19 -0.51
N ILE A 141 -6.27 3.58 0.66
CA ILE A 141 -6.98 2.36 1.04
C ILE A 141 -8.46 2.64 1.21
N GLU A 142 -8.82 3.71 1.93
CA GLU A 142 -10.22 4.10 2.10
C GLU A 142 -10.91 4.35 0.75
N ALA A 143 -10.23 5.05 -0.16
CA ALA A 143 -10.76 5.38 -1.48
C ALA A 143 -10.90 4.18 -2.42
N TYR A 144 -9.99 3.20 -2.33
CA TYR A 144 -9.84 2.17 -3.37
C TYR A 144 -10.18 0.74 -2.92
N SER A 145 -10.33 0.47 -1.63
CA SER A 145 -10.58 -0.91 -1.15
C SER A 145 -11.89 -1.51 -1.66
N SER A 146 -12.89 -0.68 -1.94
CA SER A 146 -14.19 -1.12 -2.48
C SER A 146 -14.18 -1.29 -4.00
N LEU A 147 -13.12 -0.85 -4.69
CA LEU A 147 -13.02 -0.98 -6.15
C LEU A 147 -12.62 -2.40 -6.55
N THR A 148 -13.61 -3.15 -7.02
CA THR A 148 -13.49 -4.54 -7.52
C THR A 148 -13.74 -4.66 -9.04
N SER A 149 -13.79 -3.52 -9.76
CA SER A 149 -14.09 -3.47 -11.19
C SER A 149 -13.01 -4.06 -12.09
N GLN A 150 -11.84 -4.43 -11.54
CA GLN A 150 -10.73 -5.06 -12.24
C GLN A 150 -11.17 -6.31 -13.02
N TYR A 151 -12.09 -7.13 -12.46
CA TYR A 151 -12.63 -8.31 -13.16
C TYR A 151 -13.32 -7.99 -14.49
N ARG A 152 -13.90 -6.78 -14.61
CA ARG A 152 -14.59 -6.31 -15.82
C ARG A 152 -13.62 -5.71 -16.84
N LEU A 153 -12.39 -5.43 -16.42
CA LEU A 153 -11.34 -4.80 -17.25
C LEU A 153 -10.28 -5.80 -17.71
N LEU A 154 -10.52 -7.10 -17.50
CA LEU A 154 -9.67 -8.16 -18.02
C LEU A 154 -9.76 -8.18 -19.54
N GLY A 155 -8.63 -8.48 -20.19
CA GLY A 155 -8.59 -8.55 -21.64
C GLY A 155 -9.38 -9.72 -22.21
N LYS A 156 -9.63 -9.65 -23.52
CA LYS A 156 -10.56 -10.54 -24.23
C LYS A 156 -10.12 -12.00 -24.30
N TYR A 157 -8.86 -12.32 -24.04
CA TYR A 157 -8.35 -13.68 -24.13
C TYR A 157 -8.68 -14.49 -22.85
N PRO A 158 -9.40 -15.63 -22.97
CA PRO A 158 -9.81 -16.42 -21.81
C PRO A 158 -8.64 -16.94 -20.97
N VAL A 159 -7.54 -17.32 -21.61
CA VAL A 159 -6.34 -17.83 -20.94
C VAL A 159 -5.76 -16.76 -20.01
N ALA A 160 -5.52 -15.55 -20.52
CA ALA A 160 -5.01 -14.43 -19.74
C ALA A 160 -5.96 -14.06 -18.58
N SER A 161 -7.26 -14.03 -18.85
CA SER A 161 -8.29 -13.78 -17.82
C SER A 161 -8.30 -14.84 -16.72
N ARG A 162 -8.14 -16.12 -17.06
CA ARG A 162 -8.12 -17.23 -16.10
C ARG A 162 -6.88 -17.17 -15.21
N ILE A 163 -5.70 -16.90 -15.78
CA ILE A 163 -4.46 -16.73 -15.01
C ILE A 163 -4.66 -15.60 -14.00
N TRP A 164 -5.13 -14.44 -14.46
CA TRP A 164 -5.34 -13.29 -13.58
C TRP A 164 -6.32 -13.61 -12.45
N ARG A 165 -7.46 -14.23 -12.73
CA ARG A 165 -8.46 -14.59 -11.70
C ARG A 165 -7.88 -15.54 -10.65
N ASN A 166 -7.07 -16.52 -11.08
CA ASN A 166 -6.42 -17.45 -10.16
C ASN A 166 -5.34 -16.77 -9.32
N THR A 167 -4.54 -15.87 -9.91
CA THR A 167 -3.44 -15.21 -9.22
C THR A 167 -3.89 -14.10 -8.29
N TRP A 168 -4.93 -13.35 -8.65
CA TRP A 168 -5.38 -12.18 -7.89
C TRP A 168 -6.56 -12.49 -6.98
N ALA A 169 -7.45 -13.40 -7.35
CA ALA A 169 -8.64 -13.77 -6.57
C ALA A 169 -9.33 -12.52 -5.99
N ASP A 170 -9.43 -12.40 -4.67
CA ASP A 170 -10.02 -11.30 -3.88
C ASP A 170 -8.99 -10.23 -3.43
N CYS A 171 -7.75 -10.30 -3.91
CA CYS A 171 -6.68 -9.38 -3.56
C CYS A 171 -6.74 -8.07 -4.37
N PHE A 172 -7.60 -7.15 -3.94
CA PHE A 172 -7.68 -5.78 -4.48
C PHE A 172 -6.70 -4.82 -3.79
N TYR A 173 -6.91 -3.51 -3.96
CA TYR A 173 -5.96 -2.47 -3.55
C TYR A 173 -5.46 -2.61 -2.12
N LYS A 174 -6.36 -2.81 -1.14
CA LYS A 174 -5.95 -3.03 0.26
C LYS A 174 -5.00 -4.21 0.42
N CYS A 175 -5.27 -5.31 -0.27
CA CYS A 175 -4.44 -6.51 -0.19
C CYS A 175 -3.08 -6.28 -0.87
N PHE A 176 -3.06 -5.87 -2.14
CA PHE A 176 -1.80 -5.79 -2.88
C PHE A 176 -0.90 -4.60 -2.50
N SER A 177 -1.44 -3.58 -1.83
CA SER A 177 -0.66 -2.43 -1.34
C SER A 177 0.11 -2.69 -0.03
N GLN A 178 -0.08 -3.86 0.60
CA GLN A 178 0.62 -4.22 1.82
C GLN A 178 2.15 -4.23 1.65
N ASN A 179 2.86 -3.86 2.72
CA ASN A 179 4.33 -3.85 2.79
C ASN A 179 4.98 -3.11 1.60
N HIS A 180 4.52 -1.88 1.31
CA HIS A 180 4.99 -1.10 0.15
C HIS A 180 4.85 -1.85 -1.17
N PHE A 181 3.65 -2.39 -1.44
CA PHE A 181 3.36 -3.14 -2.66
C PHE A 181 4.16 -4.44 -2.82
N ARG A 182 4.69 -5.04 -1.74
CA ARG A 182 5.34 -6.36 -1.82
C ARG A 182 4.39 -7.44 -2.34
N GLU A 183 3.14 -7.42 -1.90
CA GLU A 183 2.10 -8.37 -2.36
C GLU A 183 1.83 -8.22 -3.86
N LEU A 184 1.77 -6.98 -4.39
CA LEU A 184 1.66 -6.72 -5.82
C LEU A 184 2.80 -7.39 -6.61
N LYS A 185 4.04 -7.21 -6.16
CA LYS A 185 5.24 -7.76 -6.82
C LYS A 185 5.24 -9.29 -6.84
N MET A 186 4.93 -9.92 -5.71
CA MET A 186 4.86 -11.39 -5.62
C MET A 186 3.78 -11.99 -6.53
N ARG A 187 2.64 -11.31 -6.65
CA ARG A 187 1.55 -11.75 -7.54
C ARG A 187 1.88 -11.51 -9.01
N PHE A 188 2.57 -10.43 -9.37
CA PHE A 188 3.11 -10.28 -10.74
C PHE A 188 4.09 -11.39 -11.09
N LEU A 189 5.01 -11.75 -10.19
CA LEU A 189 5.93 -12.86 -10.41
C LEU A 189 5.18 -14.19 -10.65
N THR A 190 4.13 -14.44 -9.87
CA THR A 190 3.26 -15.63 -10.03
C THR A 190 2.52 -15.63 -11.37
N GLU A 191 1.95 -14.48 -11.77
CA GLU A 191 1.26 -14.32 -13.05
C GLU A 191 2.22 -14.54 -14.23
N LEU A 192 3.40 -13.92 -14.19
CA LEU A 192 4.46 -14.10 -15.18
C LEU A 192 4.95 -15.54 -15.27
N GLY A 193 5.22 -16.17 -14.12
CA GLY A 193 5.64 -17.58 -14.07
C GLY A 193 4.61 -18.50 -14.71
N THR A 194 3.32 -18.26 -14.43
CA THR A 194 2.22 -19.04 -15.04
C THR A 194 2.15 -18.84 -16.55
N ILE A 195 2.32 -17.60 -17.03
CA ILE A 195 2.36 -17.31 -18.47
C ILE A 195 3.55 -18.03 -19.13
N ARG A 196 4.75 -18.00 -18.53
CA ARG A 196 5.94 -18.67 -19.09
C ARG A 196 5.79 -20.19 -19.16
N ILE A 197 5.16 -20.82 -18.18
CA ILE A 197 4.86 -22.26 -18.20
C ILE A 197 3.98 -22.62 -19.41
N ILE A 198 3.03 -21.77 -19.78
CA ILE A 198 2.16 -21.98 -20.97
C ILE A 198 2.97 -21.95 -22.26
N PHE A 199 4.02 -21.13 -22.32
CA PHE A 199 4.98 -21.10 -23.42
C PHE A 199 6.05 -22.21 -23.32
N HIS A 200 5.88 -23.20 -22.43
CA HIS A 200 6.84 -24.29 -22.17
C HIS A 200 8.23 -23.80 -21.73
N HIS A 201 8.30 -22.64 -21.08
CA HIS A 201 9.53 -22.09 -20.53
C HIS A 201 9.58 -22.28 -19.01
N PHE A 202 10.81 -22.27 -18.47
CA PHE A 202 11.01 -22.31 -17.02
C PHE A 202 10.42 -21.07 -16.34
N PRO A 203 9.89 -21.22 -15.11
CA PRO A 203 9.46 -20.08 -14.31
C PRO A 203 10.61 -19.09 -14.09
N ILE A 204 10.31 -17.81 -14.28
CA ILE A 204 11.26 -16.73 -14.03
C ILE A 204 11.53 -16.60 -12.52
N ARG A 205 12.78 -16.37 -12.14
CA ARG A 205 13.20 -16.26 -10.75
C ARG A 205 13.25 -14.79 -10.32
N TYR A 206 12.92 -14.53 -9.06
CA TYR A 206 13.09 -13.21 -8.48
C TYR A 206 14.57 -12.91 -8.22
N ASN A 207 15.03 -11.73 -8.61
CA ASN A 207 16.37 -11.23 -8.32
C ASN A 207 16.30 -9.87 -7.62
N GLU A 208 16.90 -9.78 -6.43
CA GLU A 208 16.89 -8.58 -5.59
C GLU A 208 17.72 -7.43 -6.18
N SER A 209 18.87 -7.74 -6.80
CA SER A 209 19.70 -6.74 -7.47
C SER A 209 18.95 -6.08 -8.62
N LEU A 210 18.20 -6.86 -9.40
CA LEU A 210 17.31 -6.33 -10.43
C LEU A 210 16.19 -5.49 -9.82
N GLU A 211 15.60 -5.91 -8.69
CA GLU A 211 14.57 -5.11 -8.00
C GLU A 211 15.10 -3.74 -7.57
N ILE A 212 16.33 -3.67 -7.06
CA ILE A 212 16.96 -2.38 -6.68
C ILE A 212 17.05 -1.44 -7.89
N ILE A 213 17.42 -1.97 -9.06
CA ILE A 213 17.46 -1.20 -10.31
C ILE A 213 16.05 -0.75 -10.71
N ALA A 214 15.08 -1.67 -10.71
CA ALA A 214 13.69 -1.37 -11.05
C ALA A 214 13.08 -0.32 -10.11
N HIS A 215 13.35 -0.41 -8.81
CA HIS A 215 12.89 0.55 -7.81
C HIS A 215 13.47 1.95 -8.07
N ARG A 216 14.78 2.04 -8.37
CA ARG A 216 15.43 3.30 -8.71
C ARG A 216 14.81 3.93 -9.97
N HIS A 217 14.56 3.12 -11.00
CA HIS A 217 13.94 3.60 -12.24
C HIS A 217 12.48 3.98 -12.06
N ALA A 218 11.70 3.22 -11.28
CA ALA A 218 10.34 3.59 -10.91
C ALA A 218 10.29 4.91 -10.14
N SER A 219 11.25 5.15 -9.24
CA SER A 219 11.35 6.42 -8.50
C SER A 219 11.70 7.58 -9.43
N LYS A 220 12.63 7.38 -10.36
CA LYS A 220 12.98 8.39 -11.38
C LYS A 220 11.79 8.72 -12.28
N ASN A 221 11.10 7.69 -12.80
CA ASN A 221 9.92 7.85 -13.65
C ASN A 221 8.81 8.62 -12.91
N ALA A 222 8.52 8.22 -11.67
CA ALA A 222 7.54 8.87 -10.81
C ALA A 222 7.85 10.36 -10.60
N LYS A 223 9.08 10.71 -10.20
CA LYS A 223 9.51 12.10 -9.97
C LYS A 223 9.50 12.95 -11.25
N ALA A 224 9.88 12.36 -12.38
CA ALA A 224 9.86 13.05 -13.67
C ALA A 224 8.45 13.11 -14.29
N ASN A 225 7.48 12.38 -13.73
CA ASN A 225 6.15 12.13 -14.31
C ASN A 225 6.22 11.73 -15.79
N LYS A 226 7.28 10.98 -16.16
CA LYS A 226 7.60 10.59 -17.52
C LYS A 226 8.13 9.17 -17.51
N LEU A 227 7.56 8.31 -18.36
CA LEU A 227 8.09 6.96 -18.57
C LEU A 227 9.39 7.07 -19.35
N SER A 228 10.48 6.69 -18.69
CA SER A 228 11.73 6.34 -19.35
C SER A 228 11.93 4.84 -19.19
N VAL A 229 12.08 4.14 -20.32
CA VAL A 229 12.45 2.72 -20.35
C VAL A 229 13.95 2.67 -20.59
N ALA A 230 14.71 2.27 -19.56
CA ALA A 230 16.15 2.09 -19.68
C ALA A 230 16.46 0.88 -20.59
N GLY A 231 17.53 0.99 -21.37
CA GLY A 231 18.01 -0.08 -22.25
C GLY A 231 17.30 -0.22 -23.60
N ASP A 232 18.01 -0.85 -24.51
CA ASP A 232 17.54 -1.37 -25.81
C ASP A 232 17.79 -2.89 -25.87
N GLU A 233 17.54 -3.52 -27.02
CA GLU A 233 17.77 -4.96 -27.23
C GLU A 233 19.25 -5.38 -27.04
N LYS A 234 20.19 -4.42 -26.95
CA LYS A 234 21.63 -4.65 -26.77
C LYS A 234 22.11 -4.45 -25.33
N SER A 235 21.20 -4.10 -24.41
CA SER A 235 21.54 -3.84 -23.01
C SER A 235 21.53 -5.14 -22.20
N ASP A 236 22.49 -5.32 -21.29
CA ASP A 236 22.57 -6.51 -20.41
C ASP A 236 21.37 -6.63 -19.44
N VAL A 237 20.64 -5.53 -19.25
CA VAL A 237 19.41 -5.49 -18.46
C VAL A 237 18.32 -4.84 -19.30
N HIS A 238 17.22 -5.57 -19.42
CA HIS A 238 16.03 -5.16 -20.17
C HIS A 238 14.95 -4.65 -19.22
N GLU A 239 13.99 -3.88 -19.75
CA GLU A 239 13.02 -3.18 -18.92
C GLU A 239 11.63 -3.07 -19.56
N VAL A 240 10.59 -3.31 -18.75
CA VAL A 240 9.20 -2.90 -19.02
C VAL A 240 8.79 -1.89 -17.95
N ALA A 241 8.35 -0.70 -18.35
CA ALA A 241 7.88 0.34 -17.44
C ALA A 241 6.44 0.77 -17.77
N ALA A 242 5.65 1.05 -16.75
CA ALA A 242 4.28 1.53 -16.90
C ALA A 242 3.86 2.47 -15.76
N PHE A 243 3.00 3.43 -16.10
CA PHE A 243 2.17 4.11 -15.12
C PHE A 243 0.79 3.48 -15.10
N THR A 244 0.26 3.31 -13.90
CA THR A 244 -1.13 2.89 -13.71
C THR A 244 -1.77 3.69 -12.60
N SER A 245 -3.10 3.83 -12.68
CA SER A 245 -3.84 4.26 -11.51
C SER A 245 -3.72 3.16 -10.43
N PRO A 246 -3.47 3.52 -9.16
CA PRO A 246 -3.20 2.57 -8.09
C PRO A 246 -4.22 1.42 -7.95
N PRO A 247 -5.56 1.61 -8.01
CA PRO A 247 -6.51 0.50 -7.88
C PRO A 247 -6.43 -0.52 -9.01
N PHE A 248 -5.91 -0.13 -10.19
CA PHE A 248 -5.85 -0.98 -11.38
C PHE A 248 -4.48 -1.60 -11.60
N ALA A 249 -3.55 -1.47 -10.64
CA ALA A 249 -2.20 -1.97 -10.75
C ALA A 249 -2.12 -3.46 -11.07
N SER A 250 -2.98 -4.27 -10.44
CA SER A 250 -3.04 -5.71 -10.67
C SER A 250 -3.31 -6.11 -12.13
N LEU A 251 -3.84 -5.21 -12.97
CA LEU A 251 -4.13 -5.51 -14.38
C LEU A 251 -2.92 -5.40 -15.31
N LEU A 252 -1.75 -4.95 -14.83
CA LEU A 252 -0.60 -4.64 -15.69
C LEU A 252 -0.16 -5.84 -16.54
N ILE A 253 0.15 -6.97 -15.91
CA ILE A 253 0.66 -8.17 -16.62
C ILE A 253 -0.42 -8.74 -17.54
N ASN A 254 -1.67 -8.83 -17.07
CA ASN A 254 -2.80 -9.24 -17.91
C ASN A 254 -2.94 -8.37 -19.18
N ARG A 255 -2.84 -7.05 -19.05
CA ARG A 255 -2.92 -6.12 -20.19
C ARG A 255 -1.78 -6.31 -21.17
N LEU A 256 -0.54 -6.40 -20.68
CA LEU A 256 0.64 -6.64 -21.52
C LEU A 256 0.53 -7.98 -22.26
N TYR A 257 0.08 -9.04 -21.58
CA TYR A 257 -0.09 -10.34 -22.19
C TYR A 257 -1.22 -10.37 -23.24
N ASN A 258 -2.36 -9.74 -22.96
CA ASN A 258 -3.42 -9.62 -23.97
C ASN A 258 -2.94 -8.81 -25.19
N ALA A 259 -2.19 -7.73 -25.00
CA ALA A 259 -1.64 -6.95 -26.11
C ALA A 259 -0.68 -7.80 -26.97
N LEU A 260 0.15 -8.64 -26.34
CA LEU A 260 1.01 -9.58 -27.06
C LEU A 260 0.19 -10.59 -27.89
N LEU A 261 -0.85 -11.19 -27.30
CA LEU A 261 -1.72 -12.14 -28.01
C LEU A 261 -2.45 -11.49 -29.19
N GLU A 262 -2.88 -10.24 -29.05
CA GLU A 262 -3.43 -9.45 -30.16
C GLU A 262 -2.44 -9.29 -31.30
N GLU A 263 -1.22 -8.86 -31.00
CA GLU A 263 -0.18 -8.66 -32.00
C GLU A 263 0.14 -9.97 -32.75
N GLN A 264 0.18 -11.10 -32.03
CA GLN A 264 0.41 -12.43 -32.62
C GLN A 264 -0.74 -12.92 -33.52
N LYS A 265 -1.97 -12.46 -33.30
CA LYS A 265 -3.13 -12.80 -34.16
C LYS A 265 -3.05 -12.10 -35.52
N HIS A 266 -2.44 -10.91 -35.58
CA HIS A 266 -2.35 -10.08 -36.79
C HIS A 266 -1.06 -10.31 -37.61
N LYS A 267 -0.45 -11.51 -37.51
CA LYS A 267 0.84 -11.95 -38.09
C LYS A 267 1.11 -11.65 -39.58
N ASN A 268 0.14 -11.14 -40.35
CA ASN A 268 0.37 -10.65 -41.72
C ASN A 268 0.95 -9.22 -41.78
N ASN A 269 1.07 -8.49 -40.66
CA ASN A 269 1.72 -7.18 -40.61
C ASN A 269 2.80 -7.17 -39.52
N ASN A 270 4.06 -7.34 -39.94
CA ASN A 270 5.32 -7.26 -39.20
C ASN A 270 5.27 -6.80 -37.72
N ILE A 271 5.77 -7.66 -36.83
CA ILE A 271 6.14 -7.39 -35.42
C ILE A 271 6.95 -6.07 -35.27
N LEU A 272 7.60 -5.61 -36.34
CA LEU A 272 8.28 -4.31 -36.43
C LEU A 272 7.42 -3.06 -36.17
N LYS A 273 6.08 -3.15 -36.13
CA LYS A 273 5.21 -2.02 -35.74
C LYS A 273 4.78 -2.01 -34.26
N SER A 274 5.22 -2.97 -33.45
CA SER A 274 4.84 -3.04 -32.03
C SER A 274 5.50 -1.94 -31.18
N LYS A 275 4.83 -1.53 -30.10
CA LYS A 275 5.34 -0.55 -29.12
C LYS A 275 6.57 -1.11 -28.40
N LYS A 276 7.48 -0.24 -27.94
CA LYS A 276 8.71 -0.65 -27.23
C LYS A 276 8.38 -1.55 -26.03
N GLU A 277 7.32 -1.24 -25.30
CA GLU A 277 6.85 -2.02 -24.15
C GLU A 277 6.38 -3.42 -24.54
N SER A 278 5.68 -3.58 -25.67
CA SER A 278 5.27 -4.90 -26.19
C SER A 278 6.49 -5.75 -26.54
N ARG A 279 7.51 -5.16 -27.16
CA ARG A 279 8.76 -5.88 -27.50
C ARG A 279 9.53 -6.32 -26.27
N GLN A 280 9.70 -5.42 -25.31
CA GLN A 280 10.36 -5.71 -24.05
C GLN A 280 9.58 -6.77 -23.25
N PHE A 281 8.25 -6.71 -23.26
CA PHE A 281 7.43 -7.74 -22.65
C PHE A 281 7.52 -9.10 -23.36
N TYR A 282 7.60 -9.11 -24.69
CA TYR A 282 7.87 -10.35 -25.44
C TYR A 282 9.24 -10.94 -25.06
N LEU A 283 10.26 -10.11 -24.95
CA LEU A 283 11.60 -10.51 -24.51
C LEU A 283 11.58 -11.11 -23.10
N LEU A 284 10.84 -10.51 -22.16
CA LEU A 284 10.63 -11.05 -20.81
C LEU A 284 10.02 -12.48 -20.81
N LEU A 285 9.33 -12.87 -21.87
CA LEU A 285 8.78 -14.23 -22.03
C LEU A 285 9.72 -15.18 -22.79
N SER A 286 10.87 -14.71 -23.28
CA SER A 286 11.90 -15.51 -23.97
C SER A 286 12.48 -16.60 -23.04
N PRO A 287 12.86 -17.78 -23.55
CA PRO A 287 13.53 -18.80 -22.75
C PRO A 287 14.88 -18.32 -22.18
N ASP A 288 15.54 -17.36 -22.82
CA ASP A 288 16.86 -16.85 -22.40
C ASP A 288 16.79 -16.01 -21.14
N ILE A 289 15.64 -15.37 -20.88
CA ILE A 289 15.43 -14.58 -19.67
C ILE A 289 15.10 -15.52 -18.51
N SER A 290 15.86 -15.40 -17.43
CA SER A 290 15.76 -16.29 -16.27
C SER A 290 15.44 -15.56 -14.97
N GLU A 291 15.69 -14.25 -14.91
CA GLU A 291 15.56 -13.45 -13.69
C GLU A 291 14.76 -12.17 -13.91
N VAL A 292 14.02 -11.75 -12.87
CA VAL A 292 13.26 -10.49 -12.86
C VAL A 292 13.31 -9.81 -11.50
N GLY A 293 13.43 -8.49 -11.52
CA GLY A 293 13.19 -7.59 -10.41
C GLY A 293 12.01 -6.67 -10.69
N ILE A 294 11.22 -6.34 -9.66
CA ILE A 294 10.02 -5.52 -9.82
C ILE A 294 10.06 -4.34 -8.86
N GLY A 295 10.01 -3.12 -9.39
CA GLY A 295 9.90 -1.88 -8.64
C GLY A 295 8.49 -1.29 -8.73
N ALA A 296 7.95 -0.81 -7.61
CA ALA A 296 6.67 -0.10 -7.56
C ALA A 296 6.78 1.13 -6.66
N ILE A 297 6.48 2.31 -7.21
CA ILE A 297 6.53 3.61 -6.51
C ILE A 297 5.21 4.33 -6.68
N LEU A 298 4.52 4.58 -5.57
CA LEU A 298 3.36 5.45 -5.53
C LEU A 298 3.83 6.89 -5.41
N TYR A 299 3.44 7.73 -6.36
CA TYR A 299 3.73 9.16 -6.34
C TYR A 299 2.50 9.92 -6.80
N GLU A 300 2.09 10.88 -5.99
CA GLU A 300 0.79 11.55 -6.13
C GLU A 300 -0.30 10.48 -6.30
N ASN A 301 -1.04 10.50 -7.41
CA ASN A 301 -2.16 9.62 -7.72
C ASN A 301 -1.82 8.52 -8.75
N LYS A 302 -0.53 8.26 -9.00
CA LYS A 302 -0.06 7.25 -9.96
C LYS A 302 0.89 6.27 -9.31
N LEU A 303 0.83 5.03 -9.76
CA LEU A 303 1.79 4.00 -9.42
C LEU A 303 2.72 3.81 -10.63
N SER A 304 4.00 4.11 -10.44
CA SER A 304 5.07 3.77 -11.39
C SER A 304 5.51 2.35 -11.12
N ILE A 305 5.41 1.47 -12.11
CA ILE A 305 5.83 0.08 -12.03
C ILE A 305 6.91 -0.15 -13.08
N VAL A 306 8.00 -0.79 -12.67
CA VAL A 306 9.11 -1.17 -13.55
C VAL A 306 9.45 -2.63 -13.30
N LEU A 307 9.65 -3.39 -14.36
CA LEU A 307 10.17 -4.74 -14.34
C LEU A 307 11.53 -4.71 -15.06
N THR A 308 12.59 -5.10 -14.38
CA THR A 308 13.92 -5.29 -14.95
C THR A 308 14.22 -6.78 -15.02
N PHE A 309 14.85 -7.24 -16.10
CA PHE A 309 15.06 -8.67 -16.32
C PHE A 309 16.31 -8.93 -17.16
N ALA A 310 16.86 -10.12 -16.97
CA ALA A 310 18.06 -10.62 -17.64
C ALA A 310 17.99 -12.14 -17.85
#